data_AF-A0A8B7DPT2-F1
#
_entry.id   AF-A0A8B7DPT2-F1
#
_cell.length_a   1.000
_cell.length_b   1.000
_cell.length_c   1.000
_cell.angle_alpha   90.00
_cell.angle_beta   90.00
_cell.angle_gamma   90.00
#
_symmetry.space_group_name_H-M   'P 1'
#
loop_
_entity.id
_entity.type
_entity.pdbx_description
1 polymer ?
#
loop_
_entity_poly.entity_id
_entity_poly.type
_entity_poly.pdbx_seq_one_letter_code
_entity_poly.pdbx_strand_id
1 'polypeptide(L)'
;MTPKTFISIPNKVKIKIFNEFKIDTKQKLEIIVDLIFEKAVSEPVCSLVYANLCQSLIDCLKLPFSDNSKPDCTFKGILLIKCQKEVNISEKKLLTKEKSKKIDNQEITNQRLRIIRFMGELFKFKIVSENIMHTCVIELLKCEKVESAEDQLECLCKLFVSVGKDLDHLEAKFANKICLLVVKDHIQQASDRDGLIKKENK
;
A
#
# COMPACT_ATOMS: atom_id res chain seq x y z
N MET A 1 14.86 -4.80 -17.58
CA MET A 1 15.54 -4.19 -16.41
C MET A 1 14.81 -4.62 -15.15
N THR A 2 15.53 -5.05 -14.10
CA THR A 2 14.88 -5.28 -12.80
C THR A 2 14.77 -3.93 -12.07
N PRO A 3 13.79 -3.78 -11.16
CA PRO A 3 13.62 -2.54 -10.38
C PRO A 3 14.91 -2.18 -9.61
N LYS A 4 15.65 -3.19 -9.15
CA LYS A 4 16.96 -3.03 -8.50
C LYS A 4 18.03 -2.45 -9.44
N THR A 5 18.04 -2.87 -10.71
CA THR A 5 18.94 -2.27 -11.72
C THR A 5 18.54 -0.85 -12.07
N PHE A 6 17.27 -0.47 -11.95
CA PHE A 6 16.84 0.90 -12.23
C PHE A 6 17.26 1.87 -11.13
N ILE A 7 17.23 1.48 -9.86
CA ILE A 7 17.63 2.36 -8.74
C ILE A 7 19.10 2.74 -8.82
N SER A 8 19.99 1.79 -9.15
CA SER A 8 21.43 2.02 -9.20
C SER A 8 21.85 2.97 -10.33
N ILE A 9 20.95 3.27 -11.27
CA ILE A 9 21.23 4.23 -12.34
C ILE A 9 21.27 5.64 -11.75
N PRO A 10 22.34 6.42 -12.01
CA PRO A 10 22.42 7.81 -11.60
C PRO A 10 21.25 8.64 -12.14
N ASN A 11 20.74 9.59 -11.34
CA ASN A 11 19.58 10.42 -11.73
C ASN A 11 19.78 11.14 -13.07
N LYS A 12 21.02 11.56 -13.39
CA LYS A 12 21.35 12.17 -14.70
C LYS A 12 21.09 11.23 -15.88
N VAL A 13 21.32 9.93 -15.71
CA VAL A 13 21.08 8.91 -16.73
C VAL A 13 19.59 8.56 -16.79
N LYS A 14 18.90 8.50 -15.65
CA LYS A 14 17.44 8.36 -15.60
C LYS A 14 16.74 9.48 -16.39
N ILE A 15 17.15 10.74 -16.18
CA ILE A 15 16.62 11.89 -16.91
C ILE A 15 16.87 11.77 -18.41
N LYS A 16 18.07 11.32 -18.82
CA LYS A 16 18.37 11.06 -20.24
C LYS A 16 17.46 9.98 -20.83
N ILE A 17 17.30 8.86 -20.15
CA ILE A 17 16.40 7.77 -20.56
C ILE A 17 14.97 8.32 -20.72
N PHE A 18 14.47 9.07 -19.74
CA PHE A 18 13.12 9.63 -19.81
C PHE A 18 12.93 10.67 -20.93
N ASN A 19 13.95 11.48 -21.19
CA ASN A 19 13.95 12.41 -22.34
C ASN A 19 13.98 11.65 -23.68
N GLU A 20 14.71 10.53 -23.77
CA GLU A 20 14.72 9.67 -24.95
C GLU A 20 13.36 8.99 -25.20
N PHE A 21 12.66 8.58 -24.14
CA PHE A 21 11.32 7.97 -24.23
C PHE A 21 10.19 8.96 -24.53
N LYS A 22 10.46 10.28 -24.59
CA LYS A 22 9.47 11.34 -24.81
C LYS A 22 8.22 11.14 -23.94
N ILE A 23 8.39 11.07 -22.62
CA ILE A 23 7.25 11.02 -21.70
C ILE A 23 6.70 12.44 -21.59
N ASP A 24 5.79 12.80 -22.49
CA ASP A 24 5.27 14.15 -22.68
C ASP A 24 3.74 14.25 -22.60
N THR A 25 3.04 13.12 -22.41
CA THR A 25 1.58 13.09 -22.32
C THR A 25 1.07 12.49 -21.01
N LYS A 26 -0.10 12.97 -20.57
CA LYS A 26 -0.83 12.41 -19.43
C LYS A 26 -1.02 10.90 -19.56
N GLN A 27 -1.40 10.42 -20.75
CA GLN A 27 -1.64 9.00 -21.02
C GLN A 27 -0.38 8.14 -20.78
N LYS A 28 0.80 8.62 -21.19
CA LYS A 28 2.06 7.90 -20.96
C LYS A 28 2.37 7.78 -19.46
N LEU A 29 2.07 8.82 -18.68
CA LEU A 29 2.25 8.79 -17.22
C LEU A 29 1.28 7.82 -16.54
N GLU A 30 0.02 7.82 -16.97
CA GLU A 30 -0.99 6.88 -16.47
C GLU A 30 -0.54 5.43 -16.70
N ILE A 31 -0.05 5.11 -17.90
CA ILE A 31 0.50 3.79 -18.23
C ILE A 31 1.70 3.44 -17.33
N ILE A 32 2.61 4.38 -17.10
CA ILE A 32 3.77 4.16 -16.22
C ILE A 32 3.32 3.89 -14.78
N VAL A 33 2.39 4.69 -14.27
CA VAL A 33 1.84 4.52 -12.92
C VAL A 33 1.16 3.17 -12.78
N ASP A 34 0.34 2.77 -13.76
CA ASP A 34 -0.33 1.48 -13.76
C ASP A 34 0.67 0.32 -13.79
N LEU A 35 1.72 0.40 -14.61
CA LEU A 35 2.76 -0.61 -14.70
C LEU A 35 3.54 -0.74 -13.38
N ILE A 36 3.87 0.38 -12.74
CA ILE A 36 4.55 0.37 -11.43
C ILE A 36 3.65 -0.29 -10.39
N PHE A 37 2.35 0.04 -10.36
CA PHE A 37 1.40 -0.56 -9.43
C PHE A 37 1.26 -2.07 -9.65
N GLU A 38 1.07 -2.51 -10.89
CA GLU A 38 0.95 -3.93 -11.24
C GLU A 38 2.18 -4.70 -10.73
N LYS A 39 3.37 -4.16 -11.00
CA LYS A 39 4.63 -4.77 -10.59
C LYS A 39 4.88 -4.73 -9.08
N ALA A 40 4.53 -3.64 -8.41
CA ALA A 40 4.64 -3.54 -6.96
C ALA A 40 3.70 -4.51 -6.23
N VAL A 41 2.52 -4.76 -6.81
CA VAL A 41 1.55 -5.73 -6.30
C VAL A 41 1.95 -7.17 -6.62
N SER A 42 2.54 -7.44 -7.79
CA SER A 42 3.02 -8.79 -8.12
C SER A 42 4.32 -9.15 -7.39
N GLU A 43 5.15 -8.17 -7.04
CA GLU A 43 6.46 -8.35 -6.40
C GLU A 43 6.55 -7.56 -5.08
N PRO A 44 5.82 -7.96 -4.03
CA PRO A 44 5.75 -7.20 -2.77
C PRO A 44 7.08 -7.10 -2.01
N VAL A 45 8.05 -7.97 -2.30
CA VAL A 45 9.41 -7.89 -1.75
C VAL A 45 10.16 -6.66 -2.31
N CYS A 46 9.77 -6.20 -3.50
CA CYS A 46 10.37 -5.06 -4.20
C CYS A 46 9.59 -3.75 -3.96
N SER A 47 8.58 -3.69 -3.10
CA SER A 47 7.75 -2.49 -2.91
C SER A 47 8.56 -1.22 -2.59
N LEU A 48 9.59 -1.32 -1.75
CA LEU A 48 10.51 -0.20 -1.45
C LEU A 48 11.21 0.31 -2.71
N VAL A 49 11.57 -0.61 -3.60
CA VAL A 49 12.29 -0.29 -4.84
C VAL A 49 11.36 0.47 -5.79
N TYR A 50 10.10 0.04 -5.89
CA TYR A 50 9.08 0.75 -6.66
C TYR A 50 8.72 2.12 -6.06
N ALA A 51 8.72 2.27 -4.73
CA ALA A 51 8.45 3.56 -4.09
C ALA A 51 9.58 4.57 -4.36
N ASN A 52 10.84 4.12 -4.30
CA ASN A 52 11.99 4.92 -4.71
C ASN A 52 11.94 5.33 -6.18
N LEU A 53 11.46 4.45 -7.07
CA LEU A 53 11.23 4.76 -8.47
C LEU A 53 10.19 5.88 -8.62
N CYS A 54 9.06 5.79 -7.91
CA CYS A 54 8.05 6.86 -7.88
C CYS A 54 8.65 8.19 -7.43
N GLN A 55 9.45 8.20 -6.36
CA GLN A 55 10.11 9.43 -5.90
C GLN A 55 11.05 9.99 -6.97
N SER A 56 11.87 9.13 -7.60
CA SER A 56 12.77 9.54 -8.69
C SER A 56 11.99 10.16 -9.86
N LEU A 57 10.84 9.58 -10.21
CA LEU A 57 9.96 10.08 -11.27
C LEU A 57 9.35 11.44 -10.92
N ILE A 58 8.88 11.62 -9.68
CA ILE A 58 8.40 12.92 -9.19
C ILE A 58 9.51 13.97 -9.30
N ASP A 59 10.74 13.62 -8.94
CA ASP A 59 11.86 14.56 -8.97
C ASP A 59 12.35 14.90 -10.38
N CYS A 60 12.23 13.97 -11.33
CA CYS A 60 12.64 14.19 -12.73
C CYS A 60 11.57 14.89 -13.56
N LEU A 61 10.28 14.68 -13.26
CA LEU A 61 9.13 15.12 -14.07
C LEU A 61 8.40 16.31 -13.43
N LYS A 62 9.12 17.23 -12.77
CA LYS A 62 8.58 18.35 -11.97
C LYS A 62 7.71 19.35 -12.75
N LEU A 63 7.55 19.21 -14.06
CA LEU A 63 6.76 20.12 -14.90
C LEU A 63 5.37 19.53 -15.18
N PRO A 64 4.28 20.30 -15.01
CA PRO A 64 2.96 19.86 -15.45
C PRO A 64 2.94 19.72 -16.98
N PHE A 65 2.31 18.65 -17.48
CA PHE A 65 2.21 18.36 -18.91
C PHE A 65 1.09 19.16 -19.63
N SER A 66 0.56 20.19 -18.97
CA SER A 66 -0.50 21.09 -19.45
C SER A 66 -0.35 22.47 -18.81
N ASP A 67 -0.65 23.53 -19.57
CA ASP A 67 -0.72 24.93 -19.08
C ASP A 67 -1.73 25.12 -17.94
N ASN A 68 -2.66 24.19 -17.78
CA ASN A 68 -3.56 24.17 -16.63
C ASN A 68 -2.85 23.46 -15.48
N SER A 69 -2.50 24.21 -14.44
CA SER A 69 -1.86 23.79 -13.18
C SER A 69 -2.69 22.83 -12.31
N LYS A 70 -3.46 21.93 -12.93
CA LYS A 70 -4.29 20.97 -12.22
C LYS A 70 -3.42 19.84 -11.64
N PRO A 71 -3.72 19.37 -10.43
CA PRO A 71 -2.94 18.33 -9.76
C PRO A 71 -2.89 17.02 -10.58
N ASP A 72 -3.91 16.72 -11.39
CA ASP A 72 -4.00 15.53 -12.25
C ASP A 72 -3.09 15.56 -13.50
N CYS A 73 -2.31 16.62 -13.68
CA CYS A 73 -1.34 16.76 -14.78
C CYS A 73 0.11 16.53 -14.34
N THR A 74 0.34 16.07 -13.11
CA THR A 74 1.68 15.71 -12.60
C THR A 74 1.76 14.22 -12.30
N PHE A 75 2.96 13.64 -12.36
CA PHE A 75 3.16 12.24 -11.96
C PHE A 75 2.68 12.00 -10.53
N LYS A 76 2.98 12.92 -9.59
CA LYS A 76 2.52 12.81 -8.20
C LYS A 76 1.00 12.78 -8.10
N GLY A 77 0.28 13.65 -8.81
CA GLY A 77 -1.18 13.68 -8.74
C GLY A 77 -1.85 12.49 -9.40
N ILE A 78 -1.35 12.02 -10.56
CA ILE A 78 -1.84 10.78 -11.19
C ILE A 78 -1.62 9.59 -10.25
N LEU A 79 -0.44 9.52 -9.61
CA LEU A 79 -0.12 8.48 -8.64
C LEU A 79 -1.06 8.52 -7.42
N LEU A 80 -1.37 9.71 -6.89
CA LEU A 80 -2.33 9.87 -5.78
C LEU A 80 -3.74 9.42 -6.17
N ILE A 81 -4.23 9.80 -7.35
CA ILE A 81 -5.54 9.38 -7.86
C ILE A 81 -5.60 7.84 -7.97
N LYS A 82 -4.53 7.22 -8.49
CA LYS A 82 -4.40 5.77 -8.55
C LYS A 82 -4.44 5.16 -7.16
N CYS A 83 -3.73 5.72 -6.19
CA CYS A 83 -3.72 5.22 -4.81
C CYS A 83 -5.11 5.21 -4.20
N GLN A 84 -5.86 6.30 -4.32
CA GLN A 84 -7.23 6.40 -3.83
C GLN A 84 -8.15 5.38 -4.51
N LYS A 85 -8.00 5.18 -5.81
CA LYS A 85 -8.79 4.22 -6.58
C LYS A 85 -8.54 2.78 -6.11
N GLU A 86 -7.29 2.37 -5.92
CA GLU A 86 -6.95 1.00 -5.52
C GLU A 86 -7.48 0.66 -4.11
N VAL A 87 -7.38 1.61 -3.17
CA VAL A 87 -7.92 1.43 -1.80
C VAL A 87 -9.44 1.29 -1.79
N ASN A 88 -10.15 2.09 -2.58
CA ASN A 88 -11.61 2.01 -2.68
C ASN A 88 -12.09 0.76 -3.44
N ILE A 89 -11.31 0.27 -4.41
CA ILE A 89 -11.61 -0.97 -5.13
C ILE A 89 -11.46 -2.17 -4.20
N SER A 90 -10.45 -2.19 -3.32
CA SER A 90 -10.34 -3.25 -2.31
C SER A 90 -11.59 -3.33 -1.43
N GLU A 91 -12.12 -2.19 -0.96
CA GLU A 91 -13.36 -2.15 -0.17
C GLU A 91 -14.56 -2.74 -0.92
N LYS A 92 -14.80 -2.30 -2.16
CA LYS A 92 -15.96 -2.72 -2.95
C LYS A 92 -15.93 -4.19 -3.35
N LYS A 93 -14.74 -4.74 -3.64
CA LYS A 93 -14.58 -6.16 -4.00
C LYS A 93 -14.92 -7.10 -2.83
N LEU A 94 -14.63 -6.69 -1.59
CA LEU A 94 -15.02 -7.42 -0.38
C LEU A 94 -16.54 -7.42 -0.21
N LEU A 95 -17.18 -6.24 -0.24
CA LEU A 95 -18.63 -6.08 -0.04
C LEU A 95 -19.50 -6.80 -1.10
N THR A 96 -19.00 -6.96 -2.32
CA THR A 96 -19.78 -7.53 -3.43
C THR A 96 -19.68 -9.06 -3.54
N LYS A 97 -18.58 -9.67 -3.04
CA LYS A 97 -18.34 -11.12 -3.15
C LYS A 97 -18.73 -11.93 -1.92
N GLU A 98 -19.26 -11.30 -0.87
CA GLU A 98 -19.96 -12.02 0.21
C GLU A 98 -21.11 -12.91 -0.28
N LYS A 99 -21.59 -12.69 -1.53
CA LYS A 99 -22.68 -13.46 -2.14
C LYS A 99 -22.25 -14.64 -3.02
N SER A 100 -20.96 -14.85 -3.32
CA SER A 100 -20.55 -15.93 -4.24
C SER A 100 -19.14 -16.51 -4.01
N LYS A 101 -19.11 -17.78 -3.56
CA LYS A 101 -18.00 -18.78 -3.56
C LYS A 101 -16.69 -18.45 -2.81
N LYS A 102 -16.28 -19.39 -1.94
CA LYS A 102 -15.14 -19.32 -0.98
C LYS A 102 -13.73 -19.21 -1.60
N ILE A 103 -13.51 -19.62 -2.85
CA ILE A 103 -12.16 -19.79 -3.44
C ILE A 103 -11.56 -18.47 -3.96
N ASP A 104 -12.39 -17.49 -4.32
CA ASP A 104 -11.94 -16.20 -4.89
C ASP A 104 -11.63 -15.13 -3.83
N ASN A 105 -11.88 -15.43 -2.55
CA ASN A 105 -11.85 -14.44 -1.48
C ASN A 105 -10.45 -14.28 -0.85
N GLN A 106 -9.63 -15.34 -0.87
CA GLN A 106 -8.28 -15.30 -0.31
C GLN A 106 -7.32 -14.50 -1.21
N GLU A 107 -7.40 -14.66 -2.54
CA GLU A 107 -6.53 -13.92 -3.46
C GLU A 107 -6.83 -12.41 -3.44
N ILE A 108 -8.10 -12.02 -3.27
CA ILE A 108 -8.48 -10.61 -3.10
C ILE A 108 -7.88 -10.04 -1.81
N THR A 109 -7.92 -10.81 -0.72
CA THR A 109 -7.35 -10.42 0.57
C THR A 109 -5.84 -10.27 0.46
N ASN A 110 -5.16 -11.22 -0.18
CA ASN A 110 -3.73 -11.17 -0.45
C ASN A 110 -3.35 -9.98 -1.34
N GLN A 111 -4.12 -9.73 -2.41
CA GLN A 111 -3.91 -8.58 -3.28
C GLN A 111 -4.03 -7.26 -2.50
N ARG A 112 -5.04 -7.15 -1.62
CA ARG A 112 -5.23 -5.98 -0.74
C ARG A 112 -4.03 -5.78 0.19
N LEU A 113 -3.52 -6.85 0.80
CA LEU A 113 -2.30 -6.79 1.63
C LEU A 113 -1.09 -6.28 0.84
N ARG A 114 -0.90 -6.76 -0.40
CA ARG A 114 0.21 -6.33 -1.28
C ARG A 114 0.08 -4.85 -1.66
N ILE A 115 -1.14 -4.37 -1.92
CA ILE A 115 -1.42 -2.94 -2.17
C ILE A 115 -1.08 -2.11 -0.93
N ILE A 116 -1.59 -2.49 0.25
CA ILE A 116 -1.37 -1.73 1.50
C ILE A 116 0.12 -1.68 1.86
N ARG A 117 0.85 -2.78 1.66
CA ARG A 117 2.31 -2.82 1.84
C ARG A 117 3.00 -1.79 0.93
N PHE A 118 2.60 -1.71 -0.34
CA PHE A 118 3.17 -0.73 -1.26
C PHE A 118 2.80 0.72 -0.86
N MET A 119 1.56 0.97 -0.42
CA MET A 119 1.15 2.28 0.10
C MET A 119 2.01 2.70 1.30
N GLY A 120 2.30 1.76 2.21
CA GLY A 120 3.18 1.99 3.35
C GLY A 120 4.57 2.49 2.91
N GLU A 121 5.14 1.90 1.86
CA GLU A 121 6.41 2.38 1.30
C GLU A 121 6.27 3.77 0.66
N LEU A 122 5.20 4.03 -0.11
CA LEU A 122 4.94 5.37 -0.68
C LEU A 122 4.78 6.46 0.40
N PHE A 123 4.24 6.11 1.56
CA PHE A 123 4.06 7.05 2.67
C PHE A 123 5.37 7.46 3.32
N LYS A 124 6.35 6.55 3.39
CA LYS A 124 7.71 6.88 3.87
C LYS A 124 8.37 7.97 3.02
N PHE A 125 8.07 8.00 1.72
CA PHE A 125 8.52 9.06 0.81
C PHE A 125 7.64 10.31 0.83
N LYS A 126 6.64 10.40 1.72
CA LYS A 126 5.66 11.49 1.80
C LYS A 126 4.93 11.72 0.45
N ILE A 127 4.75 10.65 -0.32
CA ILE A 127 4.05 10.68 -1.60
C ILE A 127 2.53 10.61 -1.37
N VAL A 128 2.06 9.65 -0.59
CA VAL A 128 0.66 9.50 -0.16
C VAL A 128 0.39 10.28 1.12
N SER A 129 -0.84 10.76 1.28
CA SER A 129 -1.27 11.53 2.45
C SER A 129 -1.64 10.63 3.63
N GLU A 130 -1.70 11.24 4.82
CA GLU A 130 -2.15 10.59 6.05
C GLU A 130 -3.54 9.99 5.91
N ASN A 131 -4.47 10.69 5.25
CA ASN A 131 -5.83 10.20 5.03
C ASN A 131 -5.87 8.85 4.29
N ILE A 132 -5.06 8.70 3.22
CA ILE A 132 -4.99 7.43 2.47
C ILE A 132 -4.42 6.34 3.38
N MET A 133 -3.43 6.66 4.21
CA MET A 133 -2.82 5.71 5.14
C MET A 133 -3.79 5.26 6.23
N HIS A 134 -4.55 6.19 6.81
CA HIS A 134 -5.61 5.87 7.77
C HIS A 134 -6.67 4.96 7.16
N THR A 135 -7.07 5.20 5.91
CA THR A 135 -7.95 4.27 5.20
C THR A 135 -7.31 2.90 5.08
N CYS A 136 -6.03 2.79 4.69
CA CYS A 136 -5.33 1.50 4.65
C CYS A 136 -5.27 0.79 6.01
N VAL A 137 -5.09 1.51 7.12
CA VAL A 137 -5.09 0.93 8.47
C VAL A 137 -6.48 0.43 8.84
N ILE A 138 -7.52 1.23 8.62
CA ILE A 138 -8.92 0.81 8.83
C ILE A 138 -9.23 -0.43 8.01
N GLU A 139 -8.74 -0.49 6.78
CA GLU A 139 -8.89 -1.64 5.90
C GLU A 139 -8.23 -2.90 6.49
N LEU A 140 -7.00 -2.82 7.01
CA LEU A 140 -6.36 -3.95 7.69
C LEU A 140 -7.14 -4.42 8.93
N LEU A 141 -7.80 -3.49 9.64
CA LEU A 141 -8.54 -3.77 10.87
C LEU A 141 -9.92 -4.40 10.66
N LYS A 142 -10.49 -4.31 9.44
CA LYS A 142 -11.74 -5.01 9.08
C LYS A 142 -11.50 -6.52 8.91
N CYS A 143 -10.98 -7.17 9.94
CA CYS A 143 -10.62 -8.58 9.96
C CYS A 143 -11.89 -9.43 10.12
N GLU A 144 -12.37 -10.01 9.02
CA GLU A 144 -13.57 -10.86 9.02
C GLU A 144 -13.26 -12.36 9.10
N LYS A 145 -12.01 -12.78 8.88
CA LYS A 145 -11.63 -14.20 8.78
C LYS A 145 -10.34 -14.54 9.52
N VAL A 146 -10.44 -15.60 10.33
CA VAL A 146 -9.36 -16.14 11.17
C VAL A 146 -8.14 -16.59 10.35
N GLU A 147 -8.33 -17.14 9.14
CA GLU A 147 -7.24 -17.69 8.31
C GLU A 147 -6.30 -16.63 7.72
N SER A 148 -6.76 -15.39 7.53
CA SER A 148 -5.94 -14.28 7.04
C SER A 148 -5.55 -13.28 8.13
N ALA A 149 -5.97 -13.54 9.38
CA ALA A 149 -5.77 -12.63 10.49
C ALA A 149 -4.27 -12.48 10.83
N GLU A 150 -3.49 -13.56 10.73
CA GLU A 150 -2.06 -13.54 11.01
C GLU A 150 -1.30 -12.66 10.01
N ASP A 151 -1.55 -12.82 8.70
CA ASP A 151 -0.91 -12.00 7.65
C ASP A 151 -1.34 -10.52 7.72
N GLN A 152 -2.62 -10.27 8.02
CA GLN A 152 -3.14 -8.91 8.23
C GLN A 152 -2.49 -8.25 9.44
N LEU A 153 -2.39 -8.97 10.56
CA LEU A 153 -1.76 -8.49 11.78
C LEU A 153 -0.27 -8.25 11.58
N GLU A 154 0.43 -9.16 10.90
CA GLU A 154 1.86 -8.99 10.60
C GLU A 154 2.08 -7.77 9.69
N CYS A 155 1.25 -7.59 8.66
CA CYS A 155 1.28 -6.42 7.80
C CYS A 155 1.03 -5.12 8.59
N LEU A 156 0.03 -5.13 9.47
CA LEU A 156 -0.30 -4.02 10.37
C LEU A 156 0.88 -3.69 11.29
N CYS A 157 1.45 -4.67 11.98
CA CYS A 157 2.60 -4.48 12.85
C CYS A 157 3.80 -3.92 12.09
N LYS A 158 4.13 -4.47 10.91
CA LYS A 158 5.23 -3.97 10.06
C LYS A 158 4.98 -2.52 9.61
N LEU A 159 3.75 -2.20 9.24
CA LEU A 159 3.34 -0.85 8.86
C LEU A 159 3.55 0.11 10.03
N PHE A 160 3.01 -0.22 11.21
CA PHE A 160 3.12 0.61 12.42
C PHE A 160 4.55 0.81 12.91
N VAL A 161 5.38 -0.23 12.86
CA VAL A 161 6.81 -0.10 13.19
C VAL A 161 7.48 0.91 12.27
N SER A 162 7.08 0.95 10.99
CA SER A 162 7.74 1.81 10.01
C SER A 162 7.17 3.22 9.93
N VAL A 163 5.86 3.41 10.07
CA VAL A 163 5.18 4.69 9.81
C VAL A 163 4.32 5.16 10.97
N GLY A 164 4.19 4.37 12.05
CA GLY A 164 3.28 4.66 13.17
C GLY A 164 3.60 5.98 13.88
N LYS A 165 4.89 6.36 13.99
CA LYS A 165 5.29 7.66 14.58
C LYS A 165 4.82 8.85 13.75
N ASP A 166 4.83 8.71 12.43
CA ASP A 166 4.34 9.72 11.50
C ASP A 166 2.81 9.80 11.46
N LEU A 167 2.12 8.77 11.96
CA LEU A 167 0.66 8.69 12.08
C LEU A 167 0.16 9.08 13.47
N ASP A 168 1.03 9.40 14.43
CA ASP A 168 0.70 9.65 15.84
C ASP A 168 0.41 11.14 16.15
N HIS A 169 -0.27 11.85 15.24
CA HIS A 169 -0.79 13.19 15.51
C HIS A 169 -2.23 13.15 16.04
N LEU A 170 -2.63 14.21 16.75
CA LEU A 170 -3.69 14.28 17.78
C LEU A 170 -5.09 13.71 17.42
N GLU A 171 -5.40 13.44 16.15
CA GLU A 171 -6.64 12.80 15.69
C GLU A 171 -6.55 11.26 15.53
N ALA A 172 -5.34 10.67 15.55
CA ALA A 172 -5.09 9.23 15.36
C ALA A 172 -5.25 8.37 16.63
N LYS A 173 -5.66 8.97 17.76
CA LYS A 173 -5.89 8.26 19.03
C LYS A 173 -6.88 7.09 18.90
N PHE A 174 -7.82 7.17 17.95
CA PHE A 174 -8.82 6.12 17.75
C PHE A 174 -8.24 4.90 17.03
N ALA A 175 -7.45 5.09 15.98
CA ALA A 175 -6.81 4.01 15.24
C ALA A 175 -5.73 3.30 16.08
N ASN A 176 -4.94 4.05 16.86
CA ASN A 176 -3.94 3.50 17.78
C ASN A 176 -4.61 2.69 18.89
N LYS A 177 -5.73 3.18 19.44
CA LYS A 177 -6.50 2.46 20.47
C LYS A 177 -7.19 1.21 19.92
N ILE A 178 -7.73 1.26 18.71
CA ILE A 178 -8.31 0.06 18.06
C ILE A 178 -7.21 -0.95 17.73
N CYS A 179 -6.06 -0.54 17.21
CA CYS A 179 -4.93 -1.46 16.99
C CYS A 179 -4.50 -2.12 18.29
N LEU A 180 -4.37 -1.37 19.39
CA LEU A 180 -4.04 -1.95 20.70
C LEU A 180 -5.12 -2.91 21.19
N LEU A 181 -6.41 -2.62 20.97
CA LEU A 181 -7.50 -3.52 21.34
C LEU A 181 -7.51 -4.79 20.50
N VAL A 182 -7.31 -4.69 19.18
CA VAL A 182 -7.27 -5.84 18.26
C VAL A 182 -6.03 -6.69 18.51
N VAL A 183 -4.86 -6.07 18.71
CA VAL A 183 -3.64 -6.78 19.11
C VAL A 183 -3.84 -7.48 20.46
N LYS A 184 -4.44 -6.80 21.45
CA LYS A 184 -4.73 -7.38 22.77
C LYS A 184 -5.72 -8.53 22.68
N ASP A 185 -6.76 -8.41 21.86
CA ASP A 185 -7.77 -9.46 21.67
C ASP A 185 -7.16 -10.69 20.97
N HIS A 186 -6.33 -10.49 19.94
CA HIS A 186 -5.62 -11.60 19.30
C HIS A 186 -4.60 -12.27 20.23
N ILE A 187 -3.86 -11.50 21.05
CA ILE A 187 -2.97 -12.07 22.07
C ILE A 187 -3.78 -12.89 23.09
N GLN A 188 -4.96 -12.40 23.49
CA GLN A 188 -5.83 -13.12 24.43
C GLN A 188 -6.37 -14.42 23.81
N GLN A 189 -6.88 -14.38 22.58
CA GLN A 189 -7.36 -15.55 21.84
C GLN A 189 -6.24 -16.59 21.62
N ALA A 190 -5.00 -16.16 21.35
CA ALA A 190 -3.85 -17.05 21.23
C ALA A 190 -3.49 -17.70 22.58
N SER A 191 -3.52 -16.92 23.67
CA SER A 191 -3.31 -17.42 25.04
C SER A 191 -4.38 -18.44 25.46
N ASP A 192 -5.63 -18.23 25.05
CA ASP A 192 -6.75 -19.11 25.41
C ASP A 192 -6.68 -20.44 24.62
N ARG A 193 -6.22 -20.42 23.36
CA ARG A 193 -5.97 -21.65 22.57
C ARG A 193 -4.84 -22.50 23.15
N ASP A 194 -3.74 -21.89 23.58
CA ASP A 194 -2.64 -22.59 24.25
C ASP A 194 -3.08 -23.22 25.60
N GLY A 195 -4.02 -22.57 26.30
CA GLY A 195 -4.61 -23.09 27.54
C GLY A 195 -5.50 -24.32 27.33
N LEU A 196 -6.20 -24.41 26.19
CA LEU A 196 -7.02 -25.56 25.82
C LEU A 196 -6.17 -26.76 25.38
N ILE A 197 -5.10 -26.53 24.61
CA ILE A 197 -4.16 -27.59 24.16
C ILE A 197 -3.42 -28.21 25.36
N LYS A 198 -3.14 -27.44 26.42
CA LYS A 198 -2.56 -27.95 27.67
C LYS A 198 -3.55 -28.74 28.55
N LYS A 199 -4.87 -28.55 28.36
CA LYS A 199 -5.91 -29.32 29.07
C LYS A 199 -6.28 -30.61 28.36
N GLU A 200 -6.16 -30.68 27.03
CA GLU A 200 -6.43 -31.92 26.28
C GLU A 200 -5.27 -32.93 26.31
N ASN A 201 -4.04 -32.49 26.64
CA ASN A 201 -2.86 -33.36 26.76
C ASN A 201 -2.54 -33.79 28.21
N LYS A 202 -3.51 -33.74 29.13
CA LYS A 202 -3.36 -34.14 30.53
C LYS A 202 -4.49 -35.06 30.94
#